data_AF-A0A3A5JLV9-F1
#
_entry.id   AF-A0A3A5JLV9-F1
#
_cell.length_a   1.000
_cell.length_b   1.000
_cell.length_c   1.000
_cell.angle_alpha   90.00
_cell.angle_beta   90.00
_cell.angle_gamma   90.00
#
_symmetry.space_group_name_H-M   'P 1'
#
loop_
_entity.id
_entity.type
_entity.pdbx_description
1 polymer ?
#
loop_
_entity_poly.entity_id
_entity_poly.type
_entity_poly.pdbx_seq_one_letter_code
_entity_poly.pdbx_strand_id
1 'polypeptide(L)' 'MSEMIYGIHAVQALLDNAPQRFREVFILKGREDKRLMPLIHALEAQGVPVQMANRQWLDEKSEGAVHQG' A
#
# COMPACT_ATOMS: atom_id res chain seq x y z
N MET A 1 -12.12 -13.68 4.73
CA MET A 1 -11.50 -13.14 3.50
C MET A 1 -10.65 -11.95 3.89
N SER A 2 -9.40 -11.88 3.44
CA SER A 2 -8.58 -10.66 3.55
C SER A 2 -9.01 -9.71 2.43
N GLU A 3 -9.47 -8.53 2.80
CA GLU A 3 -9.91 -7.50 1.88
C GLU A 3 -8.68 -6.69 1.42
N MET A 4 -8.46 -6.60 0.12
CA MET A 4 -7.38 -5.79 -0.45
C MET A 4 -7.92 -4.40 -0.74
N ILE A 5 -7.19 -3.38 -0.31
CA ILE A 5 -7.48 -1.98 -0.65
C ILE A 5 -6.37 -1.43 -1.55
N TYR A 6 -6.71 -0.48 -2.41
CA TYR A 6 -5.75 0.12 -3.32
C TYR A 6 -5.95 1.61 -3.49
N GLY A 7 -4.90 2.29 -3.95
CA GLY A 7 -4.86 3.73 -4.12
C GLY A 7 -4.46 4.48 -2.85
N ILE A 8 -3.70 5.56 -3.05
CA ILE A 8 -3.07 6.33 -1.97
C ILE A 8 -4.10 6.87 -0.97
N HIS A 9 -5.25 7.38 -1.45
CA HIS A 9 -6.28 7.94 -0.58
C HIS A 9 -6.95 6.88 0.31
N ALA A 10 -7.21 5.68 -0.21
CA ALA A 10 -7.82 4.61 0.57
C ALA A 10 -6.86 4.08 1.64
N VAL A 11 -5.58 3.94 1.29
CA VAL A 11 -4.54 3.54 2.24
C VAL A 11 -4.36 4.60 3.32
N GLN A 12 -4.31 5.89 2.95
CA GLN A 12 -4.24 6.99 3.92
C GLN A 12 -5.46 6.99 4.85
N ALA A 13 -6.67 6.89 4.31
CA ALA A 13 -7.89 6.86 5.11
C ALA A 13 -7.91 5.66 6.08
N LEU A 14 -7.43 4.49 5.66
CA LEU A 14 -7.35 3.33 6.54
C LEU A 14 -6.29 3.53 7.63
N LEU A 15 -5.16 4.15 7.30
CA LEU A 15 -4.10 4.46 8.25
C LEU A 15 -4.57 5.44 9.33
N ASP A 16 -5.37 6.44 8.94
CA ASP A 16 -5.88 7.46 9.86
C ASP A 16 -7.00 6.93 10.78
N ASN A 17 -7.82 5.99 10.30
CA ASN A 17 -9.02 5.55 11.01
C ASN A 17 -8.89 4.19 11.70
N ALA A 18 -8.14 3.24 11.12
CA ALA A 18 -8.03 1.87 11.64
C ALA A 18 -6.69 1.21 11.25
N PRO A 19 -5.53 1.74 11.70
CA PRO A 19 -4.21 1.26 11.32
C PRO A 19 -3.97 -0.22 11.67
N GLN A 20 -4.61 -0.73 12.73
CA GLN A 20 -4.56 -2.14 13.13
C GLN A 20 -5.13 -3.12 12.10
N ARG A 21 -5.84 -2.63 11.07
CA ARG A 21 -6.36 -3.46 9.98
C ARG A 21 -5.30 -3.80 8.94
N PHE A 22 -4.15 -3.11 8.94
CA PHE A 22 -3.05 -3.45 8.05
C PHE A 22 -2.37 -4.75 8.47
N ARG A 23 -2.07 -5.58 7.47
CA ARG A 23 -1.26 -6.79 7.65
C ARG A 23 0.08 -6.67 6.93
N GLU A 24 0.02 -6.21 5.69
CA GLU A 24 1.18 -5.94 4.83
C GLU A 24 0.75 -4.92 3.77
N VAL A 25 1.69 -4.12 3.29
CA VAL A 25 1.49 -3.16 2.20
C VAL A 25 2.50 -3.46 1.10
N PHE A 26 2.03 -3.47 -0.14
CA PHE A 26 2.87 -3.64 -1.32
C PHE A 26 2.93 -2.35 -2.11
N ILE A 27 4.12 -2.00 -2.59
CA ILE A 27 4.39 -0.75 -3.28
C ILE A 27 5.19 -1.02 -4.54
N LEU A 28 4.84 -0.34 -5.64
CA LEU A 28 5.59 -0.44 -6.88
C LEU A 28 7.05 0.00 -6.71
N LYS A 29 7.97 -0.94 -6.95
CA LYS A 29 9.42 -0.71 -6.93
C LYS A 29 9.82 0.37 -7.93
N GLY A 30 10.69 1.28 -7.50
CA GLY A 30 11.21 2.37 -8.34
C GLY A 30 10.24 3.55 -8.48
N ARG A 31 9.14 3.55 -7.71
CA ARG A 31 8.24 4.69 -7.66
C ARG A 31 8.73 5.75 -6.69
N GLU A 32 9.31 6.81 -7.22
CA GLU A 32 9.67 8.01 -6.49
C GLU A 32 8.53 9.04 -6.54
N ASP A 33 7.50 8.83 -5.72
CA ASP A 33 6.37 9.76 -5.61
C ASP A 33 6.45 10.52 -4.27
N LYS A 34 6.55 11.85 -4.35
CA LYS A 34 6.63 12.74 -3.18
C LYS A 34 5.45 12.60 -2.22
N ARG A 35 4.30 12.12 -2.71
CA ARG A 35 3.11 11.88 -1.88
C ARG A 35 3.12 10.51 -1.22
N LEU A 36 3.90 9.56 -1.76
CA LEU A 36 3.96 8.19 -1.27
C LEU A 36 4.97 8.02 -0.13
N MET A 37 6.09 8.76 -0.17
CA MET A 37 7.11 8.69 0.88
C MET A 37 6.58 8.99 2.29
N PRO A 38 5.77 10.05 2.53
CA PRO A 38 5.19 10.27 3.85
C PRO A 38 4.29 9.13 4.31
N LEU A 39 3.53 8.52 3.39
CA LEU A 39 2.64 7.40 3.69
C LEU A 39 3.44 6.14 4.06
N ILE A 40 4.53 5.85 3.34
CA ILE A 40 5.45 4.74 3.64
C ILE A 40 6.01 4.89 5.05
N HIS A 41 6.58 6.06 5.36
CA HIS A 41 7.15 6.30 6.68
C HIS A 41 6.10 6.18 7.79
N ALA A 42 4.87 6.62 7.55
CA ALA A 42 3.79 6.51 8.52
C ALA A 42 3.37 5.03 8.74
N LEU A 43 3.33 4.22 7.68
CA LEU A 43 3.07 2.78 7.78
C LEU A 43 4.19 2.05 8.55
N GLU A 44 5.44 2.33 8.21
CA GLU A 44 6.62 1.75 8.89
C GLU A 44 6.68 2.14 10.37
N ALA A 45 6.35 3.39 10.71
CA ALA A 45 6.28 3.86 12.09
C ALA A 45 5.20 3.14 12.92
N GLN A 46 4.15 2.63 12.28
CA GLN A 46 3.11 1.79 12.91
C GLN A 46 3.51 0.31 12.97
N GLY A 47 4.71 -0.05 12.51
CA GLY A 47 5.17 -1.44 12.44
C GLY A 47 4.49 -2.25 11.34
N VAL A 48 3.86 -1.61 10.35
CA VAL A 48 3.25 -2.28 9.20
C VAL A 48 4.35 -2.71 8.23
N PRO A 49 4.45 -4.00 7.86
CA PRO A 49 5.41 -4.45 6.85
C PRO A 49 5.13 -3.83 5.49
N VAL A 50 6.11 -3.11 4.94
CA VAL A 50 6.07 -2.54 3.59
C VAL A 50 7.02 -3.32 2.68
N GLN A 51 6.49 -3.86 1.57
CA GLN A 51 7.23 -4.66 0.60
C GLN A 51 7.22 -4.01 -0.78
N MET A 52 8.38 -3.97 -1.42
CA MET A 52 8.50 -3.47 -2.80
C MET A 52 8.20 -4.61 -3.78
N ALA A 53 7.24 -4.37 -4.69
CA ALA A 53 6.81 -5.33 -5.70
C ALA A 53 6.98 -4.74 -7.11
N ASN A 54 7.12 -5.59 -8.13
CA ASN A 54 7.06 -5.13 -9.52
C ASN A 54 5.59 -4.99 -9.96
N ARG A 55 5.36 -4.32 -11.10
CA ARG A 55 4.01 -4.10 -11.62
C ARG A 55 3.26 -5.41 -11.87
N GLN A 56 3.91 -6.39 -12.50
CA GLN A 56 3.30 -7.69 -12.78
C GLN A 56 2.76 -8.35 -11.52
N TRP A 57 3.54 -8.35 -10.44
CA TRP A 57 3.14 -8.94 -9.16
C TRP A 57 1.93 -8.21 -8.56
N LEU A 58 1.90 -6.87 -8.64
CA LEU A 58 0.77 -6.07 -8.16
C LEU A 58 -0.50 -6.31 -8.99
N ASP A 59 -0.37 -6.41 -10.32
CA ASP A 59 -1.48 -6.72 -11.23
C ASP A 59 -2.06 -8.11 -10.93
N GLU A 60 -1.21 -9.11 -10.71
CA GLU A 60 -1.61 -10.47 -10.33
C GLU A 60 -2.30 -10.51 -8.96
N LYS A 61 -1.73 -9.82 -7.96
CA LYS A 61 -2.27 -9.77 -6.58
C LYS A 61 -3.57 -8.96 -6.48
N SER A 62 -3.75 -8.00 -7.40
CA SER A 62 -4.94 -7.16 -7.45
C SER A 62 -6.04 -7.70 -8.36
N GLU A 63 -5.84 -8.87 -8.96
CA GLU A 63 -6.76 -9.46 -9.95
C GLU A 63 -7.08 -8.46 -11.09
N GLY A 64 -6.11 -7.62 -11.45
CA GLY A 64 -6.24 -6.58 -12.46
C GLY A 64 -6.92 -5.28 -12.01
N ALA A 65 -7.18 -5.09 -10.72
CA ALA A 65 -7.73 -3.84 -10.20
C ALA A 65 -6.75 -2.66 -10.33
N VAL A 66 -7.29 -1.44 -10.45
CA VAL A 66 -6.47 -0.22 -10.57
C VAL A 66 -5.83 0.11 -9.22
N HIS A 67 -4.63 -0.41 -8.99
CA HIS A 67 -3.97 -0.29 -7.69
C HIS A 67 -3.19 1.02 -7.50
N GLN A 68 -2.92 1.72 -8.61
CA GLN A 68 -2.08 2.92 -8.65
C GLN A 68 -0.73 2.70 -8.00
N GLY A 69 0.00 1.65 -8.38
CA GLY A 69 1.43 1.45 -8.05
C GLY A 69 1.78 1.38 -6.57
#